data_AF-A0A9W4U843-F1
#
_entry.id   AF-A0A9W4U843-F1
#
_cell.length_a   1.000
_cell.length_b   1.000
_cell.length_c   1.000
_cell.angle_alpha   90.00
_cell.angle_beta   90.00
_cell.angle_gamma   90.00
#
_symmetry.space_group_name_H-M   'P 1'
#
loop_
_entity.id
_entity.type
_entity.pdbx_description
1 polymer ?
#
loop_
_entity_poly.entity_id
_entity_poly.type
_entity_poly.pdbx_seq_one_letter_code
_entity_poly.pdbx_strand_id
1 'polypeptide(L)'
;MGIRTAPFYGSFADSYSTKKHWDPTADLEIINPARGHMTCVGYAPSCRRRCQNPINQANRASAHRLLESLSYIDVSTTDISAQLRQLAGLTLCVRYHQGQNENMVRTWTKQIRAQKEPDMQESIQELQRLIREAQLLASKISRSSGQSPRQHFPTFSEDETFHTKWQEPEQSCHYQERVKKMQEEEQRRKRQEEIQRKAREEQNLRRKREEEQRQQERDEKERQRKKREEEERQKKREEEEIQRKKDEQEARREEAREREERKERIRLKGEQVRKEREEKARLQAEKEKQEWSKLWIPYVSRWEEIKKNGAKGTSEHLRAVIPWPVKSGDYKDVSDTSVEEFFKKAVPQDANAATKLQYMKAECMKWHTDRVPRLFGVIEDEALVRIFTTVAQVVVKMKQELQ
;
A
#
# COMPACT_ATOMS: atom_id res chain seq x y z
N MET A 1 22.05 -10.18 -32.79
CA MET A 1 21.83 -9.09 -31.82
C MET A 1 20.40 -9.17 -31.31
N GLY A 2 20.02 -9.29 -30.04
CA GLY A 2 20.70 -9.69 -28.81
C GLY A 2 19.61 -10.35 -27.94
N ILE A 3 19.90 -11.54 -27.40
CA ILE A 3 18.96 -12.33 -26.60
C ILE A 3 19.07 -11.84 -25.16
N ARG A 4 17.96 -11.37 -24.59
CA ARG A 4 17.86 -10.96 -23.18
C ARG A 4 17.89 -12.21 -22.31
N THR A 5 19.01 -12.44 -21.64
CA THR A 5 19.17 -13.44 -20.58
C THR A 5 18.30 -13.09 -19.38
N ALA A 6 17.43 -14.02 -18.98
CA ALA A 6 16.68 -13.94 -17.73
C ALA A 6 17.62 -14.09 -16.53
N PRO A 7 17.40 -13.37 -15.42
CA PRO A 7 18.21 -13.51 -14.22
C PRO A 7 17.99 -14.90 -13.60
N PHE A 8 19.08 -15.63 -13.47
CA PHE A 8 19.19 -16.93 -12.83
C PHE A 8 18.95 -16.75 -11.33
N TYR A 9 17.74 -17.05 -10.84
CA TYR A 9 17.48 -17.18 -9.42
C TYR A 9 18.17 -18.45 -8.93
N GLY A 10 19.30 -18.27 -8.25
CA GLY A 10 20.03 -19.34 -7.60
C GLY A 10 19.11 -20.10 -6.64
N SER A 11 18.98 -21.40 -6.90
CA SER A 11 18.32 -22.36 -6.01
C SER A 11 19.11 -22.44 -4.70
N PHE A 12 18.68 -21.67 -3.70
CA PHE A 12 19.12 -21.73 -2.30
C PHE A 12 18.49 -22.93 -1.56
N ALA A 13 18.34 -24.06 -2.24
CA ALA A 13 17.93 -25.30 -1.61
C ALA A 13 19.21 -26.07 -1.31
N ASP A 14 19.74 -25.89 -0.10
CA ASP A 14 20.39 -26.96 0.68
C ASP A 14 20.89 -26.39 2.02
N SER A 15 20.48 -27.05 3.12
CA SER A 15 20.66 -26.71 4.55
C SER A 15 19.58 -25.85 5.24
N TYR A 16 18.30 -26.12 5.00
CA TYR A 16 17.29 -25.69 5.97
C TYR A 16 17.46 -26.49 7.26
N SER A 17 17.80 -25.80 8.35
CA SER A 17 17.67 -26.31 9.72
C SER A 17 16.28 -26.94 9.87
N THR A 18 16.21 -28.24 10.19
CA THR A 18 14.94 -28.96 10.36
C THR A 18 14.20 -28.56 11.64
N LYS A 19 14.85 -27.77 12.50
CA LYS A 19 14.29 -27.29 13.76
C LYS A 19 13.61 -25.94 13.53
N LYS A 20 12.34 -25.85 13.89
CA LYS A 20 11.63 -24.57 13.99
C LYS A 20 12.23 -23.76 15.15
N HIS A 21 12.59 -22.53 14.87
CA HIS A 21 13.19 -21.61 15.84
C HIS A 21 12.12 -20.88 16.67
N TRP A 22 10.93 -20.64 16.11
CA TRP A 22 9.84 -19.89 16.77
C TRP A 22 8.49 -20.14 16.05
N ASP A 23 7.37 -19.70 16.66
CA ASP A 23 6.03 -19.79 16.05
C ASP A 23 5.55 -18.40 15.60
N PRO A 24 5.82 -18.00 14.34
CA PRO A 24 5.45 -16.67 13.86
C PRO A 24 3.94 -16.44 13.81
N THR A 25 3.12 -17.49 13.88
CA THR A 25 1.66 -17.33 13.91
C THR A 25 1.20 -16.85 15.29
N ALA A 26 1.73 -17.48 16.34
CA ALA A 26 1.45 -17.13 17.72
C ALA A 26 2.16 -15.83 18.14
N ASP A 27 3.46 -15.74 17.86
CA ASP A 27 4.33 -14.64 18.33
C ASP A 27 3.97 -13.29 17.70
N LEU A 28 3.48 -13.28 16.45
CA LEU A 28 3.04 -12.07 15.76
C LEU A 28 1.53 -11.82 15.87
N GLU A 29 0.82 -12.63 16.67
CA GLU A 29 -0.63 -12.57 16.87
C GLU A 29 -1.42 -12.54 15.54
N ILE A 30 -1.02 -13.37 14.57
CA ILE A 30 -1.63 -13.35 13.23
C ILE A 30 -3.09 -13.81 13.30
N ILE A 31 -3.41 -14.75 14.19
CA ILE A 31 -4.79 -15.20 14.41
C ILE A 31 -5.53 -14.17 15.26
N ASN A 32 -6.72 -13.76 14.80
CA ASN A 32 -7.53 -12.81 15.54
C ASN A 32 -8.24 -13.53 16.71
N PRO A 33 -7.97 -13.18 17.97
CA PRO A 33 -8.56 -13.87 19.12
C PRO A 33 -10.08 -13.77 19.15
N ALA A 34 -10.67 -12.67 18.64
CA ALA A 34 -12.11 -12.48 18.62
C ALA A 34 -12.83 -13.38 17.59
N ARG A 35 -12.09 -14.01 16.67
CA ARG A 35 -12.65 -14.79 15.55
C ARG A 35 -12.10 -16.22 15.47
N GLY A 36 -10.98 -16.51 16.12
CA GLY A 36 -10.29 -17.81 16.07
C GLY A 36 -9.67 -18.13 14.71
N HIS A 37 -9.59 -17.18 13.79
CA HIS A 37 -8.97 -17.37 12.47
C HIS A 37 -8.29 -16.10 11.96
N MET A 38 -7.54 -16.22 10.87
CA MET A 38 -6.79 -15.12 10.25
C MET A 38 -7.74 -14.10 9.60
N THR A 39 -7.85 -12.93 10.22
CA THR A 39 -8.48 -11.72 9.65
C THR A 39 -7.45 -10.61 9.49
N CYS A 40 -7.83 -9.52 8.84
CA CYS A 40 -6.97 -8.35 8.67
C CYS A 40 -6.24 -7.96 9.98
N VAL A 41 -4.91 -7.84 9.92
CA VAL A 41 -4.09 -7.43 11.09
C VAL A 41 -4.19 -5.93 11.40
N GLY A 42 -4.63 -5.13 10.42
CA GLY A 42 -4.74 -3.68 10.56
C GLY A 42 -5.76 -3.23 11.62
N TYR A 43 -5.48 -2.08 12.24
CA TYR A 43 -6.33 -1.42 13.21
C TYR A 43 -7.39 -0.57 12.50
N ALA A 44 -8.65 -0.69 12.90
CA ALA A 44 -9.77 0.07 12.38
C ALA A 44 -10.16 1.19 13.36
N PRO A 45 -9.74 2.47 13.13
CA PRO A 45 -9.93 3.54 14.11
C PRO A 45 -11.41 3.83 14.42
N SER A 46 -12.29 3.72 13.42
CA SER A 46 -13.73 3.92 13.57
C SER A 46 -14.39 2.94 14.54
N CYS A 47 -13.83 1.74 14.68
CA CYS A 47 -14.32 0.71 15.59
C CYS A 47 -13.45 0.53 16.84
N ARG A 48 -12.35 1.30 16.95
CA ARG A 48 -11.35 1.20 18.02
C ARG A 48 -10.88 -0.23 18.32
N ARG A 49 -10.73 -1.05 17.28
CA ARG A 49 -10.35 -2.47 17.39
C ARG A 49 -9.60 -2.96 16.16
N ARG A 50 -9.03 -4.16 16.24
CA ARG A 50 -8.50 -4.87 15.07
C ARG A 50 -9.60 -5.11 14.03
N CYS A 51 -9.25 -4.95 12.77
CA CYS A 51 -10.15 -5.19 11.66
C CYS A 51 -10.57 -6.68 11.63
N GLN A 52 -11.87 -6.90 11.46
CA GLN A 52 -12.44 -8.25 11.39
C GLN A 52 -12.76 -8.68 9.94
N ASN A 53 -12.39 -7.85 8.95
CA ASN A 53 -12.65 -8.21 7.56
C ASN A 53 -11.77 -9.40 7.17
N PRO A 54 -12.33 -10.38 6.45
CA PRO A 54 -11.56 -11.50 5.94
C PRO A 54 -10.52 -11.00 4.93
N ILE A 55 -9.37 -11.68 4.92
CA ILE A 55 -8.33 -11.48 3.92
C ILE A 55 -8.67 -12.34 2.69
N ASN A 56 -8.24 -11.90 1.50
CA ASN A 56 -8.37 -12.68 0.26
C ASN A 56 -7.82 -14.11 0.45
N GLN A 57 -8.53 -15.12 -0.03
CA GLN A 57 -8.14 -16.53 0.08
C GLN A 57 -6.73 -16.82 -0.47
N ALA A 58 -6.36 -16.26 -1.62
CA ALA A 58 -5.03 -16.43 -2.20
C ALA A 58 -3.93 -15.81 -1.32
N ASN A 59 -4.23 -14.68 -0.68
CA ASN A 59 -3.33 -14.05 0.27
C ASN A 59 -3.18 -14.88 1.55
N ARG A 60 -4.26 -15.49 2.06
CA ARG A 60 -4.19 -16.39 3.23
C ARG A 60 -3.28 -17.58 2.96
N ALA A 61 -3.44 -18.26 1.82
CA ALA A 61 -2.57 -19.38 1.46
C ALA A 61 -1.10 -18.95 1.32
N SER A 62 -0.84 -17.77 0.75
CA SER A 62 0.51 -17.23 0.62
C SER A 62 1.11 -16.81 1.95
N ALA A 63 0.31 -16.24 2.85
CA ALA A 63 0.71 -15.88 4.20
C ALA A 63 1.09 -17.12 5.02
N HIS A 64 0.30 -18.21 4.94
CA HIS A 64 0.65 -19.46 5.63
C HIS A 64 1.99 -20.04 5.17
N ARG A 65 2.27 -20.04 3.86
CA ARG A 65 3.58 -20.50 3.35
C ARG A 65 4.73 -19.63 3.84
N LEU A 66 4.53 -18.32 3.90
CA LEU A 66 5.54 -17.39 4.40
C LEU A 66 5.76 -17.49 5.92
N LEU A 67 4.70 -17.75 6.69
CA LEU A 67 4.80 -18.01 8.12
C LEU A 67 5.56 -19.31 8.39
N GLU A 68 5.27 -20.37 7.63
CA GLU A 68 6.00 -21.63 7.74
C GLU A 68 7.48 -21.43 7.42
N SER A 69 7.82 -20.70 6.35
CA SER A 69 9.23 -20.43 6.03
C SER A 69 9.93 -19.57 7.08
N LEU A 70 9.24 -18.58 7.66
CA LEU A 70 9.77 -17.75 8.75
C LEU A 70 10.08 -18.57 10.01
N SER A 71 9.33 -19.65 10.27
CA SER A 71 9.54 -20.49 11.46
C SER A 71 10.90 -21.20 11.48
N TYR A 72 11.55 -21.36 10.33
CA TYR A 72 12.89 -21.97 10.21
C TYR A 72 14.03 -20.94 10.18
N ILE A 73 13.72 -19.64 10.19
CA ILE A 73 14.75 -18.59 10.19
C ILE A 73 15.09 -18.24 11.63
N ASP A 74 16.39 -18.27 11.94
CA ASP A 74 16.88 -17.70 13.19
C ASP A 74 16.83 -16.18 13.13
N VAL A 75 15.80 -15.64 13.75
CA VAL A 75 15.56 -14.20 13.83
C VAL A 75 16.66 -13.44 14.59
N SER A 76 17.55 -14.12 15.33
CA SER A 76 18.67 -13.49 16.06
C SER A 76 19.80 -13.07 15.12
N THR A 77 20.03 -13.83 14.06
CA THR A 77 21.15 -13.62 13.14
C THR A 77 20.74 -12.97 11.83
N THR A 78 19.47 -13.13 11.43
CA THR A 78 19.00 -12.77 10.08
C THR A 78 18.02 -11.61 10.12
N ASP A 79 18.26 -10.59 9.29
CA ASP A 79 17.26 -9.53 9.05
C ASP A 79 16.10 -10.07 8.22
N ILE A 80 14.91 -10.12 8.84
CA ILE A 80 13.67 -10.60 8.23
C ILE A 80 12.71 -9.46 7.84
N SER A 81 13.18 -8.21 7.81
CA SER A 81 12.32 -7.03 7.57
C SER A 81 11.59 -7.08 6.22
N ALA A 82 12.21 -7.64 5.18
CA ALA A 82 11.59 -7.79 3.87
C ALA A 82 10.44 -8.82 3.89
N GLN A 83 10.63 -9.94 4.57
CA GLN A 83 9.64 -10.99 4.75
C GLN A 83 8.47 -10.49 5.60
N LEU A 84 8.74 -9.74 6.67
CA LEU A 84 7.69 -9.12 7.49
C LEU A 84 6.84 -8.13 6.68
N ARG A 85 7.46 -7.34 5.80
CA ARG A 85 6.75 -6.41 4.91
C ARG A 85 5.86 -7.12 3.89
N GLN A 86 6.35 -8.24 3.36
CA GLN A 86 5.55 -9.10 2.48
C GLN A 86 4.37 -9.71 3.25
N LEU A 87 4.61 -10.23 4.45
CA LEU A 87 3.58 -10.79 5.33
C LEU A 87 2.51 -9.74 5.67
N ALA A 88 2.90 -8.51 6.00
CA ALA A 88 1.97 -7.42 6.27
C ALA A 88 1.10 -7.09 5.04
N GLY A 89 1.69 -7.02 3.85
CA GLY A 89 0.93 -6.81 2.61
C GLY A 89 -0.11 -7.90 2.35
N LEU A 90 0.24 -9.16 2.64
CA LEU A 90 -0.66 -10.30 2.51
C LEU A 90 -1.78 -10.31 3.57
N THR A 91 -1.49 -9.88 4.80
CA THR A 91 -2.41 -9.97 5.94
C THR A 91 -3.25 -8.71 6.19
N LEU A 92 -3.05 -7.65 5.42
CA LEU A 92 -3.90 -6.45 5.45
C LEU A 92 -5.03 -6.56 4.41
N CYS A 93 -6.23 -6.10 4.76
CA CYS A 93 -7.33 -6.10 3.78
C CYS A 93 -7.08 -5.04 2.69
N VAL A 94 -7.23 -5.47 1.44
CA VAL A 94 -6.94 -4.65 0.24
C VAL A 94 -7.70 -3.32 0.25
N ARG A 95 -8.94 -3.33 0.75
CA ARG A 95 -9.86 -2.20 0.65
C ARG A 95 -9.55 -1.03 1.59
N TYR A 96 -9.00 -1.28 2.78
CA TYR A 96 -8.96 -0.26 3.83
C TYR A 96 -7.60 -0.08 4.51
N HIS A 97 -6.81 -1.14 4.67
CA HIS A 97 -5.67 -1.10 5.60
C HIS A 97 -4.30 -1.33 4.94
N GLN A 98 -4.20 -1.33 3.60
CA GLN A 98 -2.92 -1.52 2.91
C GLN A 98 -1.87 -0.45 3.27
N GLY A 99 -2.29 0.77 3.62
CA GLY A 99 -1.39 1.83 4.10
C GLY A 99 -0.77 1.59 5.49
N GLN A 100 -1.21 0.57 6.24
CA GLN A 100 -0.67 0.25 7.57
C GLN A 100 0.53 -0.70 7.53
N ASN A 101 1.02 -1.09 6.35
CA ASN A 101 2.09 -2.08 6.19
C ASN A 101 3.32 -1.77 7.05
N GLU A 102 3.90 -0.57 6.92
CA GLU A 102 5.08 -0.16 7.70
C GLU A 102 4.86 -0.20 9.21
N ASN A 103 3.66 0.15 9.66
CA ASN A 103 3.34 0.17 11.08
C ASN A 103 3.28 -1.27 11.64
N MET A 104 2.74 -2.20 10.86
CA MET A 104 2.74 -3.62 11.23
C MET A 104 4.16 -4.17 11.32
N VAL A 105 5.01 -3.87 10.34
CA VAL A 105 6.42 -4.30 10.37
C VAL A 105 7.12 -3.79 11.63
N ARG A 106 6.98 -2.49 11.94
CA ARG A 106 7.57 -1.90 13.17
C ARG A 106 7.07 -2.57 14.44
N THR A 107 5.77 -2.86 14.51
CA THR A 107 5.15 -3.51 15.67
C THR A 107 5.69 -4.93 15.85
N TRP A 108 5.75 -5.72 14.79
CA TRP A 108 6.28 -7.08 14.81
C TRP A 108 7.77 -7.14 15.12
N THR A 109 8.57 -6.25 14.54
CA THR A 109 10.00 -6.15 14.89
C THR A 109 10.18 -5.85 16.38
N LYS A 110 9.31 -5.01 16.97
CA LYS A 110 9.35 -4.73 18.40
C LYS A 110 8.97 -5.95 19.25
N GLN A 111 7.93 -6.70 18.86
CA GLN A 111 7.52 -7.94 19.55
C GLN A 111 8.64 -8.98 19.54
N ILE A 112 9.24 -9.24 18.37
CA ILE A 112 10.36 -10.18 18.22
C ILE A 112 11.55 -9.79 19.10
N ARG A 113 11.84 -8.48 19.22
CA ARG A 113 12.91 -8.01 20.11
C ARG A 113 12.55 -8.20 21.59
N ALA A 114 11.32 -7.86 21.97
CA ALA A 114 10.86 -7.99 23.36
C ALA A 114 10.87 -9.44 23.85
N GLN A 115 10.60 -10.41 22.98
CA GLN A 115 10.69 -11.83 23.33
C GLN A 115 12.13 -12.31 23.58
N LYS A 116 13.14 -11.58 23.09
CA LYS A 116 14.57 -11.92 23.25
C LYS A 116 15.26 -11.25 24.43
N GLU A 117 14.70 -10.14 24.91
CA GLU A 117 15.20 -9.43 26.10
C GLU A 117 15.42 -10.37 27.32
N PRO A 118 14.50 -11.28 27.68
CA PRO A 118 14.72 -12.17 28.83
C PRO A 118 15.91 -13.13 28.64
N ASP A 119 16.08 -13.70 27.45
CA ASP A 119 17.18 -14.63 27.12
C ASP A 119 18.55 -13.92 27.12
N MET A 120 18.57 -12.67 26.65
CA MET A 120 19.78 -11.83 26.65
C MET A 120 20.13 -11.35 28.07
N GLN A 121 19.14 -11.03 28.90
CA GLN A 121 19.37 -10.63 30.29
C GLN A 121 19.88 -11.77 31.14
N GLU A 122 19.39 -12.99 30.94
CA GLU A 122 19.90 -14.19 31.61
C GLU A 122 21.34 -14.48 31.19
N SER A 123 21.65 -14.35 29.89
CA SER A 123 23.02 -14.45 29.37
C SER A 123 23.97 -13.38 29.92
N ILE A 124 23.51 -12.13 30.07
CA ILE A 124 24.29 -11.03 30.66
C ILE A 124 24.53 -11.28 32.15
N GLN A 125 23.52 -11.77 32.89
CA GLN A 125 23.66 -12.10 34.30
C GLN A 125 24.66 -13.23 34.51
N GLU A 126 24.65 -14.24 33.65
CA GLU A 126 25.62 -15.34 33.69
C GLU A 126 27.04 -14.86 33.35
N LEU A 127 27.20 -13.98 32.35
CA LEU A 127 28.49 -13.37 32.05
C LEU A 127 29.02 -12.52 33.22
N GLN A 128 28.15 -11.76 33.87
CA GLN A 128 28.48 -10.99 35.07
C GLN A 128 28.83 -11.87 36.28
N ARG A 129 28.26 -13.07 36.37
CA ARG A 129 28.64 -14.09 37.37
C ARG A 129 30.06 -14.57 37.13
N LEU A 130 30.38 -14.94 35.89
CA LEU A 130 31.72 -15.40 35.50
C LEU A 130 32.80 -14.31 35.69
N ILE A 131 32.50 -13.05 35.35
CA ILE A 131 33.43 -11.93 35.59
C ILE A 131 33.74 -11.76 37.09
N ARG A 132 32.72 -11.86 37.95
CA ARG A 132 32.91 -11.79 39.41
C ARG A 132 33.76 -12.93 39.94
N GLU A 133 33.56 -14.15 39.45
CA GLU A 133 34.40 -15.31 39.80
C GLU A 133 35.86 -15.10 39.38
N ALA A 134 36.10 -14.57 38.17
CA ALA A 134 37.45 -14.26 37.69
C ALA A 134 38.14 -13.18 38.54
N GLN A 135 37.40 -12.14 38.95
CA GLN A 135 37.92 -11.09 39.85
C GLN A 135 38.27 -11.63 41.25
N LEU A 136 37.47 -12.56 41.78
CA LEU A 136 37.75 -13.24 43.04
C LEU A 136 39.00 -14.13 42.95
N LEU A 137 39.23 -14.79 41.81
CA LEU A 137 40.46 -15.53 41.54
C LEU A 137 41.68 -14.58 41.44
N ALA A 138 41.57 -13.48 40.71
CA ALA A 138 42.65 -12.50 40.56
C ALA A 138 43.07 -11.87 41.91
N SER A 139 42.10 -11.52 42.75
CA SER A 139 42.36 -10.97 44.08
C SER A 139 42.98 -11.98 45.06
N LYS A 140 42.66 -13.28 44.92
CA LYS A 140 43.38 -14.35 45.63
C LYS A 140 44.85 -14.44 45.19
N ILE A 141 45.14 -14.24 43.91
CA ILE A 141 46.51 -14.22 43.37
C ILE A 141 47.26 -12.98 43.88
N SER A 142 46.70 -11.77 43.82
CA SER A 142 47.38 -10.54 44.27
C SER A 142 47.67 -10.50 45.77
N ARG A 143 46.87 -11.14 46.62
CA ARG A 143 47.16 -11.25 48.07
C ARG A 143 48.38 -12.12 48.38
N SER A 144 48.83 -12.94 47.44
CA SER A 144 50.10 -13.68 47.57
C SER A 144 51.35 -12.84 47.24
N SER A 145 51.19 -11.61 46.72
CA SER A 145 52.30 -10.75 46.29
C SER A 145 52.20 -9.32 46.88
N GLY A 146 52.59 -9.12 48.14
CA GLY A 146 52.56 -7.79 48.79
C GLY A 146 53.92 -7.06 48.78
N GLN A 147 53.91 -5.76 48.43
CA GLN A 147 54.87 -4.72 48.88
C GLN A 147 54.36 -3.30 48.52
N SER A 148 54.60 -2.30 49.38
CA SER A 148 54.01 -0.93 49.37
C SER A 148 55.04 0.16 49.77
N PRO A 149 54.96 1.42 49.27
CA PRO A 149 55.72 2.56 49.81
C PRO A 149 54.89 3.82 50.20
N ARG A 150 55.38 4.59 51.20
CA ARG A 150 54.84 5.84 51.81
C ARG A 150 55.70 7.09 51.50
N GLN A 151 55.12 8.31 51.52
CA GLN A 151 55.83 9.61 51.60
C GLN A 151 55.09 10.72 52.41
N HIS A 152 55.81 11.77 52.84
CA HIS A 152 55.58 12.76 53.94
C HIS A 152 55.88 14.23 53.48
N PHE A 153 55.35 15.30 54.13
CA PHE A 153 55.66 16.75 53.90
C PHE A 153 55.56 17.66 55.18
N PRO A 154 56.23 18.86 55.27
CA PRO A 154 56.15 19.83 56.41
C PRO A 154 55.86 21.35 56.09
N THR A 155 55.77 22.22 57.14
CA THR A 155 55.28 23.64 57.23
C THR A 155 56.32 24.71 57.72
N PHE A 156 56.05 26.04 57.59
CA PHE A 156 56.97 27.21 57.80
C PHE A 156 56.36 28.44 58.57
N SER A 157 57.16 29.36 59.18
CA SER A 157 56.79 30.50 60.07
C SER A 157 57.38 31.90 59.71
N GLU A 158 56.92 33.00 60.37
CA GLU A 158 57.31 34.44 60.21
C GLU A 158 57.96 35.07 61.46
N ASP A 159 58.77 36.16 61.33
CA ASP A 159 58.72 37.41 62.16
C ASP A 159 59.79 38.51 61.82
N GLU A 160 59.49 39.78 62.18
CA GLU A 160 60.37 40.84 62.81
C GLU A 160 60.12 42.33 62.40
N THR A 161 60.16 43.24 63.39
CA THR A 161 60.04 44.72 63.30
C THR A 161 61.08 45.44 64.18
N PHE A 162 61.57 46.62 63.77
CA PHE A 162 62.56 47.44 64.49
C PHE A 162 62.11 48.91 64.70
N HIS A 163 62.44 49.50 65.86
CA HIS A 163 62.09 50.86 66.29
C HIS A 163 63.35 51.65 66.66
N THR A 164 63.51 52.91 66.19
CA THR A 164 64.64 53.79 66.57
C THR A 164 64.18 55.19 67.00
N LYS A 165 64.87 55.77 67.99
CA LYS A 165 64.54 56.95 68.81
C LYS A 165 65.37 58.18 68.38
N TRP A 166 64.75 59.36 68.27
CA TRP A 166 65.40 60.66 67.93
C TRP A 166 65.18 61.72 69.03
N GLN A 167 66.19 62.57 69.25
CA GLN A 167 66.23 63.69 70.22
C GLN A 167 65.94 65.05 69.54
N GLU A 168 65.26 65.95 70.25
CA GLU A 168 64.94 67.33 69.85
C GLU A 168 65.98 68.35 70.40
N PRO A 169 66.23 69.46 69.67
CA PRO A 169 66.84 70.67 70.23
C PRO A 169 65.90 71.89 70.23
N GLU A 170 66.12 72.75 71.22
CA GLU A 170 65.28 73.88 71.63
C GLU A 170 65.38 75.15 70.74
N GLN A 171 64.20 75.77 70.57
CA GLN A 171 63.86 77.20 70.41
C GLN A 171 64.64 78.12 69.46
N SER A 172 63.97 78.52 68.37
CA SER A 172 64.21 79.81 67.69
C SER A 172 62.90 80.35 67.10
N CYS A 173 62.46 81.54 67.51
CA CYS A 173 61.24 82.21 67.06
C CYS A 173 61.15 82.36 65.52
N HIS A 174 62.29 82.46 64.84
CA HIS A 174 62.39 82.53 63.38
C HIS A 174 62.08 81.19 62.67
N TYR A 175 62.19 80.05 63.38
CA TYR A 175 61.83 78.72 62.90
C TYR A 175 60.32 78.56 62.83
N GLN A 176 59.58 79.09 63.81
CA GLN A 176 58.12 78.98 63.86
C GLN A 176 57.45 79.71 62.69
N GLU A 177 57.96 80.88 62.29
CA GLU A 177 57.43 81.64 61.16
C GLU A 177 57.78 80.99 59.80
N ARG A 178 58.97 80.38 59.68
CA ARG A 178 59.37 79.58 58.51
C ARG A 178 58.53 78.31 58.37
N VAL A 179 58.26 77.64 59.49
CA VAL A 179 57.37 76.47 59.54
C VAL A 179 55.95 76.87 59.17
N LYS A 180 55.44 78.02 59.64
CA LYS A 180 54.11 78.51 59.30
C LYS A 180 53.96 78.84 57.81
N LYS A 181 54.93 79.54 57.21
CA LYS A 181 54.95 79.78 55.75
C LYS A 181 55.05 78.48 54.95
N MET A 182 55.90 77.54 55.39
CA MET A 182 56.05 76.24 54.74
C MET A 182 54.76 75.42 54.86
N GLN A 183 54.06 75.48 55.99
CA GLN A 183 52.74 74.86 56.19
C GLN A 183 51.65 75.51 55.32
N GLU A 184 51.65 76.83 55.18
CA GLU A 184 50.70 77.55 54.30
C GLU A 184 50.96 77.24 52.81
N GLU A 185 52.23 77.17 52.39
CA GLU A 185 52.63 76.78 51.04
C GLU A 185 52.31 75.31 50.76
N GLU A 186 52.55 74.42 51.72
CA GLU A 186 52.16 73.02 51.64
C GLU A 186 50.63 72.86 51.57
N GLN A 187 49.87 73.65 52.34
CA GLN A 187 48.40 73.67 52.24
C GLN A 187 47.94 74.18 50.88
N ARG A 188 48.59 75.21 50.32
CA ARG A 188 48.30 75.67 48.95
C ARG A 188 48.60 74.61 47.91
N ARG A 189 49.72 73.89 48.03
CA ARG A 189 50.09 72.79 47.15
C ARG A 189 49.08 71.64 47.24
N LYS A 190 48.70 71.23 48.46
CA LYS A 190 47.66 70.21 48.70
C LYS A 190 46.31 70.61 48.09
N ARG A 191 45.89 71.87 48.23
CA ARG A 191 44.66 72.38 47.59
C ARG A 191 44.76 72.36 46.06
N GLN A 192 45.90 72.74 45.49
CA GLN A 192 46.12 72.68 44.04
C GLN A 192 46.15 71.23 43.52
N GLU A 193 46.80 70.31 44.24
CA GLU A 193 46.82 68.88 43.94
C GLU A 193 45.42 68.27 44.04
N GLU A 194 44.63 68.64 45.05
CA GLU A 194 43.24 68.19 45.20
C GLU A 194 42.34 68.71 44.08
N ILE A 195 42.50 69.98 43.68
CA ILE A 195 41.78 70.55 42.53
C ILE A 195 42.16 69.82 41.24
N GLN A 196 43.46 69.56 41.01
CA GLN A 196 43.92 68.79 39.85
C GLN A 196 43.41 67.35 39.87
N ARG A 197 43.37 66.71 41.04
CA ARG A 197 42.84 65.35 41.19
C ARG A 197 41.36 65.30 40.85
N LYS A 198 40.55 66.22 41.40
CA LYS A 198 39.12 66.34 41.09
C LYS A 198 38.87 66.62 39.60
N ALA A 199 39.66 67.50 38.99
CA ALA A 199 39.57 67.78 37.56
C ALA A 199 39.88 66.55 36.69
N ARG A 200 40.89 65.73 37.06
CA ARG A 200 41.21 64.46 36.38
C ARG A 200 40.11 63.42 36.58
N GLU A 201 39.58 63.29 37.79
CA GLU A 201 38.46 62.40 38.11
C GLU A 201 37.21 62.78 37.29
N GLU A 202 36.87 64.07 37.22
CA GLU A 202 35.76 64.57 36.41
C GLU A 202 35.96 64.31 34.91
N GLN A 203 37.18 64.52 34.39
CA GLN A 203 37.51 64.22 33.00
C GLN A 203 37.39 62.72 32.69
N ASN A 204 37.83 61.85 33.61
CA ASN A 204 37.70 60.40 33.47
C ASN A 204 36.23 59.94 33.49
N LEU A 205 35.41 60.52 34.38
CA LEU A 205 33.96 60.27 34.44
C LEU A 205 33.27 60.69 33.14
N ARG A 206 33.64 61.84 32.57
CA ARG A 206 33.10 62.31 31.30
C ARG A 206 33.45 61.38 30.14
N ARG A 207 34.72 60.95 30.04
CA ARG A 207 35.16 59.96 29.04
C ARG A 207 34.39 58.65 29.16
N LYS A 208 34.19 58.15 30.38
CA LYS A 208 33.45 56.91 30.63
C LYS A 208 31.98 57.01 30.19
N ARG A 209 31.31 58.14 30.48
CA ARG A 209 29.93 58.40 30.00
C ARG A 209 29.84 58.49 28.48
N GLU A 210 30.79 59.15 27.83
CA GLU A 210 30.83 59.24 26.36
C GLU A 210 31.12 57.88 25.70
N GLU A 211 31.93 57.04 26.34
CA GLU A 211 32.20 55.67 25.88
C GLU A 211 30.97 54.75 26.07
N GLU A 212 30.29 54.84 27.21
CA GLU A 212 29.02 54.14 27.46
C GLU A 212 27.94 54.55 26.46
N GLN A 213 27.80 55.85 26.16
CA GLN A 213 26.86 56.32 25.13
C GLN A 213 27.18 55.78 23.74
N ARG A 214 28.47 55.79 23.34
CA ARG A 214 28.91 55.21 22.06
C ARG A 214 28.64 53.71 22.01
N GLN A 215 28.79 53.01 23.14
CA GLN A 215 28.48 51.58 23.20
C GLN A 215 26.98 51.32 23.05
N GLN A 216 26.14 52.07 23.77
CA GLN A 216 24.68 51.97 23.65
C GLN A 216 24.21 52.26 22.22
N GLU A 217 24.77 53.26 21.54
CA GLU A 217 24.41 53.57 20.16
C GLU A 217 24.82 52.45 19.18
N ARG A 218 25.99 51.82 19.39
CA ARG A 218 26.41 50.66 18.60
C ARG A 218 25.48 49.47 18.80
N ASP A 219 25.16 49.16 20.06
CA ASP A 219 24.28 48.04 20.39
C ASP A 219 22.87 48.25 19.83
N GLU A 220 22.35 49.48 19.86
CA GLU A 220 21.04 49.82 19.29
C GLU A 220 21.05 49.71 17.76
N LYS A 221 22.08 50.20 17.08
CA LYS A 221 22.23 50.04 15.62
C LYS A 221 22.34 48.56 15.23
N GLU A 222 23.06 47.75 16.02
CA GLU A 222 23.15 46.32 15.79
C GLU A 222 21.79 45.62 15.97
N ARG A 223 21.03 45.97 17.02
CA ARG A 223 19.66 45.46 17.23
C ARG A 223 18.75 45.82 16.07
N GLN A 224 18.79 47.06 15.60
CA GLN A 224 17.97 47.49 14.45
C GLN A 224 18.36 46.75 13.17
N ARG A 225 19.65 46.54 12.93
CA ARG A 225 20.12 45.76 11.78
C ARG A 225 19.63 44.31 11.85
N LYS A 226 19.79 43.64 12.99
CA LYS A 226 19.30 42.26 13.20
C LYS A 226 17.79 42.16 12.99
N LYS A 227 17.02 43.13 13.50
CA LYS A 227 15.57 43.18 13.30
C LYS A 227 15.18 43.29 11.82
N ARG A 228 15.85 44.15 11.05
CA ARG A 228 15.61 44.28 9.60
C ARG A 228 15.95 43.01 8.83
N GLU A 229 17.09 42.39 9.15
CA GLU A 229 17.50 41.11 8.53
C GLU A 229 16.52 39.98 8.86
N GLU A 230 15.95 39.96 10.06
CA GLU A 230 14.93 38.97 10.45
C GLU A 230 13.59 39.21 9.74
N GLU A 231 13.14 40.46 9.66
CA GLU A 231 11.93 40.82 8.90
C GLU A 231 12.05 40.48 7.40
N GLU A 232 13.22 40.71 6.80
CA GLU A 232 13.48 40.34 5.40
C GLU A 232 13.48 38.81 5.21
N ARG A 233 14.12 38.08 6.12
CA ARG A 233 14.06 36.60 6.12
C ARG A 233 12.65 36.08 6.28
N GLN A 234 11.83 36.73 7.09
CA GLN A 234 10.44 36.34 7.30
C GLN A 234 9.60 36.58 6.05
N LYS A 235 9.71 37.77 5.43
CA LYS A 235 9.02 38.07 4.16
C LYS A 235 9.39 37.08 3.06
N LYS A 236 10.67 36.75 2.91
CA LYS A 236 11.12 35.77 1.93
C LYS A 236 10.51 34.38 2.17
N ARG A 237 10.41 33.94 3.43
CA ARG A 237 9.75 32.67 3.78
C ARG A 237 8.26 32.68 3.46
N GLU A 238 7.58 33.77 3.75
CA GLU A 238 6.15 33.94 3.43
C GLU A 238 5.91 33.93 1.92
N GLU A 239 6.73 34.62 1.13
CA GLU A 239 6.68 34.60 -0.33
C GLU A 239 6.92 33.20 -0.91
N GLU A 240 7.95 32.50 -0.41
CA GLU A 240 8.23 31.11 -0.80
C GLU A 240 7.09 30.16 -0.43
N GLU A 241 6.43 30.36 0.71
CA GLU A 241 5.27 29.54 1.11
C GLU A 241 4.05 29.82 0.22
N ILE A 242 3.78 31.08 -0.11
CA ILE A 242 2.72 31.47 -1.04
C ILE A 242 2.98 30.86 -2.42
N GLN A 243 4.22 30.92 -2.90
CA GLN A 243 4.57 30.34 -4.19
C GLN A 243 4.40 28.81 -4.18
N ARG A 244 4.88 28.11 -3.14
CA ARG A 244 4.67 26.66 -2.98
C ARG A 244 3.19 26.29 -2.99
N LYS A 245 2.33 27.06 -2.33
CA LYS A 245 0.87 26.81 -2.32
C LYS A 245 0.25 26.99 -3.70
N LYS A 246 0.69 27.98 -4.48
CA LYS A 246 0.22 28.18 -5.87
C LYS A 246 0.66 27.02 -6.76
N ASP A 247 1.93 26.63 -6.70
CA ASP A 247 2.46 25.52 -7.48
C ASP A 247 1.77 24.20 -7.11
N GLU A 248 1.53 23.94 -5.82
CA GLU A 248 0.79 22.76 -5.38
C GLU A 248 -0.67 22.78 -5.86
N GLN A 249 -1.34 23.95 -5.83
CA GLN A 249 -2.70 24.08 -6.33
C GLN A 249 -2.78 23.87 -7.85
N GLU A 250 -1.80 24.36 -8.60
CA GLU A 250 -1.71 24.17 -10.04
C GLU A 250 -1.45 22.70 -10.39
N ALA A 251 -0.49 22.05 -9.73
CA ALA A 251 -0.22 20.62 -9.89
C ALA A 251 -1.46 19.76 -9.57
N ARG A 252 -2.20 20.09 -8.51
CA ARG A 252 -3.47 19.41 -8.17
C ARG A 252 -4.53 19.59 -9.25
N ARG A 253 -4.62 20.77 -9.88
CA ARG A 253 -5.56 21.04 -10.98
C ARG A 253 -5.16 20.27 -12.24
N GLU A 254 -3.87 20.21 -12.56
CA GLU A 254 -3.36 19.46 -13.70
C GLU A 254 -3.61 17.96 -13.52
N GLU A 255 -3.27 17.39 -12.37
CA GLU A 255 -3.51 15.97 -12.09
C GLU A 255 -5.01 15.63 -12.15
N ALA A 256 -5.88 16.54 -11.69
CA ALA A 256 -7.33 16.35 -11.81
C ALA A 256 -7.79 16.33 -13.28
N ARG A 257 -7.26 17.22 -14.14
CA ARG A 257 -7.55 17.22 -15.58
C ARG A 257 -7.10 15.91 -16.23
N GLU A 258 -5.87 15.47 -15.97
CA GLU A 258 -5.35 14.22 -16.53
C GLU A 258 -6.17 12.99 -16.10
N ARG A 259 -6.62 12.95 -14.84
CA ARG A 259 -7.49 11.86 -14.35
C ARG A 259 -8.82 11.84 -15.09
N GLU A 260 -9.44 12.99 -15.34
CA GLU A 260 -10.70 13.07 -16.09
C GLU A 260 -10.50 12.70 -17.56
N GLU A 261 -9.45 13.18 -18.22
CA GLU A 261 -9.12 12.79 -19.60
C GLU A 261 -8.86 11.28 -19.72
N ARG A 262 -8.17 10.69 -18.73
CA ARG A 262 -7.95 9.24 -18.68
C ARG A 262 -9.26 8.47 -18.53
N LYS A 263 -10.16 8.92 -17.66
CA LYS A 263 -11.50 8.33 -17.49
C LYS A 263 -12.30 8.42 -18.79
N GLU A 264 -12.28 9.57 -19.44
CA GLU A 264 -12.98 9.79 -20.71
C GLU A 264 -12.46 8.87 -21.81
N ARG A 265 -11.14 8.71 -21.93
CA ARG A 265 -10.53 7.79 -22.89
C ARG A 265 -10.94 6.34 -22.65
N ILE A 266 -11.04 5.92 -21.39
CA ILE A 266 -11.52 4.58 -21.03
C ILE A 266 -13.00 4.42 -21.40
N ARG A 267 -13.83 5.44 -21.14
CA ARG A 267 -15.25 5.45 -21.47
C ARG A 267 -15.47 5.30 -22.98
N LEU A 268 -14.80 6.12 -23.78
CA LEU A 268 -14.88 6.09 -25.25
C LEU A 268 -14.44 4.74 -25.82
N LYS A 269 -13.33 4.17 -25.33
CA LYS A 269 -12.89 2.83 -25.73
C LYS A 269 -13.91 1.75 -25.35
N GLY A 270 -14.48 1.83 -24.15
CA GLY A 270 -15.51 0.90 -23.71
C GLY A 270 -16.77 0.94 -24.58
N GLU A 271 -17.21 2.14 -24.97
CA GLU A 271 -18.36 2.31 -25.85
C GLU A 271 -18.07 1.77 -27.26
N GLN A 272 -16.88 2.02 -27.80
CA GLN A 272 -16.49 1.53 -29.11
C GLN A 272 -16.45 -0.01 -29.15
N VAL A 273 -15.83 -0.65 -28.16
CA VAL A 273 -15.80 -2.12 -28.06
C VAL A 273 -17.22 -2.70 -27.94
N ARG A 274 -18.12 -2.02 -27.21
CA ARG A 274 -19.52 -2.44 -27.11
C ARG A 274 -20.23 -2.36 -28.47
N LYS A 275 -20.07 -1.26 -29.19
CA LYS A 275 -20.66 -1.08 -30.54
C LYS A 275 -20.12 -2.12 -31.52
N GLU A 276 -18.81 -2.35 -31.56
CA GLU A 276 -18.20 -3.37 -32.43
C GLU A 276 -18.70 -4.78 -32.11
N ARG A 277 -18.89 -5.11 -30.82
CA ARG A 277 -19.45 -6.40 -30.40
C ARG A 277 -20.92 -6.55 -30.81
N GLU A 278 -21.70 -5.48 -30.66
CA GLU A 278 -23.11 -5.46 -31.05
C GLU A 278 -23.27 -5.60 -32.56
N GLU A 279 -22.49 -4.87 -33.36
CA GLU A 279 -22.48 -4.99 -34.82
C GLU A 279 -22.08 -6.39 -35.26
N LYS A 280 -21.02 -6.96 -34.67
CA LYS A 280 -20.61 -8.33 -34.97
C LYS A 280 -21.70 -9.35 -34.61
N ALA A 281 -22.37 -9.17 -33.47
CA ALA A 281 -23.49 -10.03 -33.07
C ALA A 281 -24.68 -9.90 -34.03
N ARG A 282 -25.01 -8.69 -34.48
CA ARG A 282 -26.06 -8.44 -35.48
C ARG A 282 -25.73 -9.09 -36.82
N LEU A 283 -24.50 -8.91 -37.31
CA LEU A 283 -24.04 -9.55 -38.55
C LEU A 283 -24.08 -11.09 -38.44
N GLN A 284 -23.72 -11.64 -37.29
CA GLN A 284 -23.80 -13.08 -37.06
C GLN A 284 -25.24 -13.58 -37.02
N ALA A 285 -26.13 -12.88 -36.33
CA ALA A 285 -27.56 -13.21 -36.28
C ALA A 285 -28.22 -13.12 -37.67
N GLU A 286 -27.82 -12.14 -38.49
CA GLU A 286 -28.31 -12.01 -39.86
C GLU A 286 -27.82 -13.16 -40.76
N LYS A 287 -26.54 -13.52 -40.65
CA LYS A 287 -25.99 -14.70 -41.36
C LYS A 287 -26.71 -15.99 -40.95
N GLU A 288 -26.93 -16.18 -39.65
CA GLU A 288 -27.68 -17.33 -39.14
C GLU A 288 -29.11 -17.33 -39.70
N LYS A 289 -29.81 -16.18 -39.67
CA LYS A 289 -31.16 -16.04 -40.26
C LYS A 289 -31.17 -16.37 -41.77
N GLN A 290 -30.16 -15.93 -42.51
CA GLN A 290 -30.02 -16.26 -43.93
C GLN A 290 -29.77 -17.76 -44.16
N GLU A 291 -28.92 -18.39 -43.34
CA GLU A 291 -28.69 -19.84 -43.40
C GLU A 291 -29.97 -20.62 -43.16
N TRP A 292 -30.73 -20.28 -42.12
CA TRP A 292 -31.99 -20.96 -41.82
C TRP A 292 -33.07 -20.71 -42.87
N SER A 293 -33.15 -19.51 -43.43
CA SER A 293 -34.05 -19.20 -44.55
C SER A 293 -33.72 -20.03 -45.81
N LYS A 294 -32.42 -20.20 -46.10
CA LYS A 294 -31.95 -21.07 -47.20
C LYS A 294 -32.31 -22.54 -46.99
N LEU A 295 -32.48 -23.00 -45.75
CA LEU A 295 -32.92 -24.36 -45.43
C LEU A 295 -34.45 -24.50 -45.46
N TRP A 296 -35.17 -23.44 -45.08
CA TRP A 296 -36.64 -23.41 -45.08
C TRP A 296 -37.24 -23.50 -46.48
N ILE A 297 -36.66 -22.77 -47.45
CA ILE A 297 -37.19 -22.73 -48.83
C ILE A 297 -37.22 -24.15 -49.46
N PRO A 298 -36.11 -24.92 -49.50
CA PRO A 298 -36.14 -26.29 -50.00
C PRO A 298 -37.08 -27.22 -49.24
N TYR A 299 -37.19 -27.06 -47.91
CA TYR A 299 -38.13 -27.84 -47.09
C TYR A 299 -39.58 -27.64 -47.56
N VAL A 300 -40.01 -26.39 -47.73
CA VAL A 300 -41.36 -26.07 -48.21
C VAL A 300 -41.57 -26.53 -49.66
N SER A 301 -40.59 -26.31 -50.53
CA SER A 301 -40.67 -26.73 -51.94
C SER A 301 -40.82 -28.24 -52.10
N ARG A 302 -40.02 -29.04 -51.38
CA ARG A 302 -40.11 -30.52 -51.40
C ARG A 302 -41.48 -31.00 -50.89
N TRP A 303 -42.02 -30.36 -49.87
CA TRP A 303 -43.38 -30.67 -49.38
C TRP A 303 -44.46 -30.42 -50.45
N GLU A 304 -44.35 -29.34 -51.22
CA GLU A 304 -45.28 -29.05 -52.32
C GLU A 304 -45.10 -30.02 -53.50
N GLU A 305 -43.88 -30.46 -53.78
CA GLU A 305 -43.61 -31.50 -54.79
C GLU A 305 -44.23 -32.85 -54.41
N ILE A 306 -44.06 -33.29 -53.16
CA ILE A 306 -44.69 -34.51 -52.63
C ILE A 306 -46.20 -34.44 -52.74
N LYS A 307 -46.79 -33.29 -52.43
CA LYS A 307 -48.24 -33.08 -52.51
C LYS A 307 -48.77 -33.18 -53.94
N LYS A 308 -47.99 -32.74 -54.93
CA LYS A 308 -48.38 -32.78 -56.36
C LYS A 308 -48.19 -34.17 -56.98
N ASN A 309 -47.06 -34.81 -56.70
CA ASN A 309 -46.65 -36.03 -57.40
C ASN A 309 -46.99 -37.31 -56.64
N GLY A 310 -47.27 -37.21 -55.33
CA GLY A 310 -47.27 -38.36 -54.43
C GLY A 310 -45.86 -38.90 -54.20
N ALA A 311 -45.65 -39.63 -53.11
CA ALA A 311 -44.35 -40.19 -52.77
C ALA A 311 -44.51 -41.60 -52.22
N LYS A 312 -45.10 -42.50 -53.00
CA LYS A 312 -45.22 -43.93 -52.63
C LYS A 312 -43.94 -44.65 -53.04
N GLY A 313 -43.35 -45.42 -52.14
CA GLY A 313 -42.15 -46.19 -52.42
C GLY A 313 -41.68 -47.02 -51.22
N THR A 314 -40.52 -47.64 -51.36
CA THR A 314 -39.87 -48.40 -50.28
C THR A 314 -39.42 -47.47 -49.15
N SER A 315 -39.21 -48.02 -47.94
CA SER A 315 -38.76 -47.23 -46.77
C SER A 315 -37.47 -46.44 -47.03
N GLU A 316 -36.57 -46.97 -47.87
CA GLU A 316 -35.34 -46.26 -48.29
C GLU A 316 -35.64 -45.06 -49.19
N HIS A 317 -36.58 -45.22 -50.14
CA HIS A 317 -37.04 -44.11 -50.98
C HIS A 317 -37.71 -43.02 -50.14
N LEU A 318 -38.55 -43.41 -49.17
CA LEU A 318 -39.21 -42.46 -48.27
C LEU A 318 -38.20 -41.64 -47.47
N ARG A 319 -37.18 -42.28 -46.88
CA ARG A 319 -36.11 -41.59 -46.13
C ARG A 319 -35.41 -40.51 -46.97
N ALA A 320 -35.23 -40.74 -48.27
CA ALA A 320 -34.59 -39.79 -49.19
C ALA A 320 -35.54 -38.69 -49.69
N VAL A 321 -36.83 -38.99 -49.85
CA VAL A 321 -37.81 -38.06 -50.42
C VAL A 321 -38.40 -37.11 -49.37
N ILE A 322 -38.60 -37.58 -48.14
CA ILE A 322 -39.21 -36.78 -47.08
C ILE A 322 -38.29 -35.62 -46.69
N PRO A 323 -38.77 -34.35 -46.71
CA PRO A 323 -38.00 -33.24 -46.20
C PRO A 323 -38.03 -33.24 -44.66
N TRP A 324 -36.97 -33.76 -44.04
CA TRP A 324 -36.84 -33.80 -42.59
C TRP A 324 -36.58 -32.39 -42.02
N PRO A 325 -37.31 -31.95 -40.99
CA PRO A 325 -37.20 -30.61 -40.42
C PRO A 325 -35.99 -30.51 -39.47
N VAL A 326 -34.79 -30.68 -39.99
CA VAL A 326 -33.51 -30.60 -39.28
C VAL A 326 -32.47 -29.89 -40.13
N LYS A 327 -31.40 -29.36 -39.51
CA LYS A 327 -30.39 -28.54 -40.22
C LYS A 327 -29.71 -29.28 -41.38
N SER A 328 -29.49 -30.59 -41.24
CA SER A 328 -28.90 -31.44 -42.28
C SER A 328 -29.89 -31.88 -43.37
N GLY A 329 -31.19 -31.87 -43.06
CA GLY A 329 -32.23 -32.45 -43.90
C GLY A 329 -32.24 -33.99 -43.96
N ASP A 330 -31.45 -34.68 -43.11
CA ASP A 330 -31.36 -36.15 -43.06
C ASP A 330 -32.17 -36.72 -41.88
N TYR A 331 -32.81 -37.87 -42.08
CA TYR A 331 -33.62 -38.56 -41.07
C TYR A 331 -32.79 -38.98 -39.84
N LYS A 332 -31.48 -39.19 -40.01
CA LYS A 332 -30.56 -39.62 -38.94
C LYS A 332 -30.36 -38.58 -37.86
N ASP A 333 -30.49 -37.29 -38.20
CA ASP A 333 -30.27 -36.18 -37.27
C ASP A 333 -31.58 -35.71 -36.61
N VAL A 334 -32.69 -36.43 -36.86
CA VAL A 334 -33.98 -36.14 -36.27
C VAL A 334 -33.95 -36.49 -34.79
N SER A 335 -33.93 -35.44 -33.99
CA SER A 335 -34.10 -35.46 -32.54
C SER A 335 -35.09 -34.38 -32.14
N ASP A 336 -35.72 -34.53 -30.98
CA ASP A 336 -36.66 -33.54 -30.45
C ASP A 336 -36.06 -32.12 -30.49
N THR A 337 -34.81 -31.99 -30.03
CA THR A 337 -34.07 -30.72 -30.01
C THR A 337 -33.76 -30.17 -31.40
N SER A 338 -33.36 -31.01 -32.35
CA SER A 338 -33.02 -30.56 -33.71
C SER A 338 -34.25 -30.09 -34.48
N VAL A 339 -35.40 -30.76 -34.27
CA VAL A 339 -36.68 -30.40 -34.89
C VAL A 339 -37.23 -29.11 -34.29
N GLU A 340 -37.18 -28.96 -32.96
CA GLU A 340 -37.55 -27.71 -32.31
C GLU A 340 -36.68 -26.54 -32.79
N GLU A 341 -35.36 -26.74 -32.88
CA GLU A 341 -34.43 -25.71 -33.35
C GLU A 341 -34.74 -25.29 -34.79
N PHE A 342 -35.01 -26.26 -35.67
CA PHE A 342 -35.38 -25.99 -37.06
C PHE A 342 -36.61 -25.11 -37.13
N PHE A 343 -37.72 -25.47 -36.49
CA PHE A 343 -38.94 -24.65 -36.57
C PHE A 343 -38.81 -23.30 -35.84
N LYS A 344 -38.02 -23.21 -34.77
CA LYS A 344 -37.76 -21.95 -34.06
C LYS A 344 -36.95 -20.96 -34.91
N LYS A 345 -36.01 -21.44 -35.72
CA LYS A 345 -35.06 -20.60 -36.47
C LYS A 345 -35.35 -20.47 -37.97
N ALA A 346 -35.91 -21.49 -38.60
CA ALA A 346 -36.22 -21.55 -40.04
C ALA A 346 -37.51 -20.84 -40.43
N VAL A 347 -38.51 -20.83 -39.53
CA VAL A 347 -39.72 -20.02 -39.74
C VAL A 347 -39.33 -18.53 -39.70
N PRO A 348 -39.76 -17.70 -40.67
CA PRO A 348 -39.40 -16.30 -40.73
C PRO A 348 -39.56 -15.60 -39.36
N GLN A 349 -38.47 -15.16 -38.76
CA GLN A 349 -38.49 -14.63 -37.39
C GLN A 349 -39.34 -13.36 -37.25
N ASP A 350 -39.48 -12.59 -38.33
CA ASP A 350 -40.27 -11.35 -38.41
C ASP A 350 -41.79 -11.63 -38.42
N ALA A 351 -42.20 -12.90 -38.49
CA ALA A 351 -43.59 -13.30 -38.38
C ALA A 351 -44.11 -13.06 -36.95
N ASN A 352 -45.27 -12.41 -36.84
CA ASN A 352 -45.95 -12.24 -35.56
C ASN A 352 -46.38 -13.60 -34.97
N ALA A 353 -46.74 -13.64 -33.69
CA ALA A 353 -47.12 -14.88 -33.00
C ALA A 353 -48.29 -15.60 -33.72
N ALA A 354 -49.24 -14.85 -34.28
CA ALA A 354 -50.38 -15.41 -35.02
C ALA A 354 -49.96 -16.12 -36.32
N THR A 355 -49.01 -15.54 -37.07
CA THR A 355 -48.45 -16.12 -38.29
C THR A 355 -47.59 -17.35 -37.97
N LYS A 356 -46.81 -17.31 -36.88
CA LYS A 356 -46.07 -18.50 -36.39
C LYS A 356 -47.04 -19.63 -36.01
N LEU A 357 -48.13 -19.31 -35.32
CA LEU A 357 -49.18 -20.27 -34.98
C LEU A 357 -49.86 -20.83 -36.24
N GLN A 358 -50.08 -20.02 -37.28
CA GLN A 358 -50.61 -20.50 -38.56
C GLN A 358 -49.65 -21.49 -39.24
N TYR A 359 -48.34 -21.19 -39.27
CA TYR A 359 -47.35 -22.14 -39.77
C TYR A 359 -47.38 -23.45 -38.98
N MET A 360 -47.36 -23.39 -37.65
CA MET A 360 -47.40 -24.60 -36.82
C MET A 360 -48.70 -25.39 -37.01
N LYS A 361 -49.85 -24.74 -37.18
CA LYS A 361 -51.12 -25.41 -37.53
C LYS A 361 -51.01 -26.15 -38.87
N ALA A 362 -50.41 -25.53 -39.88
CA ALA A 362 -50.20 -26.17 -41.18
C ALA A 362 -49.23 -27.37 -41.08
N GLU A 363 -48.16 -27.23 -40.31
CA GLU A 363 -47.19 -28.31 -40.08
C GLU A 363 -47.80 -29.46 -39.27
N CYS A 364 -48.59 -29.21 -38.21
CA CYS A 364 -49.32 -30.27 -37.48
C CYS A 364 -50.18 -31.10 -38.45
N MET A 365 -50.82 -30.44 -39.40
CA MET A 365 -51.66 -31.11 -40.39
C MET A 365 -50.84 -31.93 -41.39
N LYS A 366 -49.58 -31.57 -41.68
CA LYS A 366 -48.67 -32.34 -42.56
C LYS A 366 -48.15 -33.60 -41.87
N TRP A 367 -47.76 -33.46 -40.61
CA TRP A 367 -47.15 -34.53 -39.80
C TRP A 367 -48.17 -35.36 -38.99
N HIS A 368 -49.48 -35.17 -39.21
CA HIS A 368 -50.51 -35.94 -38.51
C HIS A 368 -50.44 -37.43 -38.88
N THR A 369 -50.62 -38.29 -37.88
CA THR A 369 -50.50 -39.76 -38.00
C THR A 369 -51.45 -40.39 -39.02
N ASP A 370 -52.62 -39.79 -39.26
CA ASP A 370 -53.57 -40.21 -40.30
C ASP A 370 -53.20 -39.70 -41.71
N ARG A 371 -52.44 -38.61 -41.82
CA ARG A 371 -52.08 -38.03 -43.13
C ARG A 371 -50.83 -38.66 -43.73
N VAL A 372 -49.86 -39.03 -42.90
CA VAL A 372 -48.60 -39.64 -43.34
C VAL A 372 -48.85 -40.95 -44.13
N PRO A 373 -49.68 -41.91 -43.68
CA PRO A 373 -49.99 -43.12 -44.44
C PRO A 373 -50.73 -42.85 -45.76
N ARG A 374 -51.54 -41.79 -45.82
CA ARG A 374 -52.24 -41.40 -47.06
C ARG A 374 -51.30 -40.85 -48.13
N LEU A 375 -50.26 -40.12 -47.71
CA LEU A 375 -49.29 -39.49 -48.62
C LEU A 375 -48.20 -40.46 -49.08
N PHE A 376 -47.74 -41.34 -48.19
CA PHE A 376 -46.56 -42.18 -48.42
C PHE A 376 -46.88 -43.69 -48.54
N GLY A 377 -48.12 -44.11 -48.25
CA GLY A 377 -48.51 -45.51 -48.20
C GLY A 377 -48.31 -46.15 -46.82
N VAL A 378 -48.48 -47.47 -46.73
CA VAL A 378 -48.25 -48.22 -45.48
C VAL A 378 -46.74 -48.26 -45.21
N ILE A 379 -46.33 -47.72 -44.07
CA ILE A 379 -44.93 -47.71 -43.63
C ILE A 379 -44.74 -48.89 -42.68
N GLU A 380 -44.03 -49.92 -43.13
CA GLU A 380 -43.74 -51.14 -42.34
C GLU A 380 -42.50 -50.98 -41.44
N ASP A 381 -41.67 -49.97 -41.71
CA ASP A 381 -40.44 -49.70 -40.97
C ASP A 381 -40.70 -48.97 -39.63
N GLU A 382 -40.57 -49.70 -38.53
CA GLU A 382 -40.79 -49.21 -37.17
C GLU A 382 -39.88 -48.02 -36.81
N ALA A 383 -38.63 -48.03 -37.27
CA ALA A 383 -37.69 -46.94 -37.00
C ALA A 383 -38.16 -45.62 -37.64
N LEU A 384 -38.68 -45.71 -38.87
CA LEU A 384 -39.22 -44.57 -39.59
C LEU A 384 -40.50 -44.05 -38.91
N VAL A 385 -41.39 -44.94 -38.45
CA VAL A 385 -42.60 -44.58 -37.69
C VAL A 385 -42.27 -43.82 -36.40
N ARG A 386 -41.22 -44.22 -35.68
CA ARG A 386 -40.74 -43.50 -34.49
C ARG A 386 -40.29 -42.09 -34.83
N ILE A 387 -39.49 -41.91 -35.88
CA ILE A 387 -39.02 -40.59 -36.33
C ILE A 387 -40.20 -39.70 -36.72
N PHE A 388 -41.18 -40.21 -37.45
CA PHE A 388 -42.42 -39.49 -37.77
C PHE A 388 -43.18 -39.04 -36.52
N THR A 389 -43.30 -39.94 -35.55
CA THR A 389 -43.99 -39.68 -34.28
C THR A 389 -43.28 -38.58 -33.50
N THR A 390 -41.95 -38.62 -33.44
CA THR A 390 -41.11 -37.58 -32.83
C THR A 390 -41.38 -36.21 -33.45
N VAL A 391 -41.32 -36.10 -34.79
CA VAL A 391 -41.60 -34.82 -35.47
C VAL A 391 -43.02 -34.35 -35.19
N ALA A 392 -44.02 -35.25 -35.25
CA ALA A 392 -45.41 -34.90 -35.00
C ALA A 392 -45.63 -34.38 -33.56
N GLN A 393 -45.05 -35.05 -32.56
CA GLN A 393 -45.13 -34.65 -31.15
C GLN A 393 -44.50 -33.28 -30.91
N VAL A 394 -43.31 -33.03 -31.46
CA VAL A 394 -42.62 -31.74 -31.35
C VAL A 394 -43.45 -30.61 -31.96
N VAL A 395 -43.99 -30.80 -33.16
CA VAL A 395 -44.79 -29.77 -33.84
C VAL A 395 -46.08 -29.48 -33.08
N VAL A 396 -46.73 -30.50 -32.50
CA VAL A 396 -47.90 -30.32 -31.62
C VAL A 396 -47.53 -29.54 -30.36
N LYS A 397 -46.43 -29.89 -29.70
CA LYS A 397 -45.91 -29.19 -28.52
C LYS A 397 -45.63 -27.71 -28.83
N MET A 398 -44.90 -27.42 -29.91
CA MET A 398 -44.60 -26.05 -30.34
C MET A 398 -45.85 -25.24 -30.68
N LYS A 399 -46.87 -25.88 -31.27
CA LYS A 399 -48.16 -25.23 -31.49
C LYS A 399 -48.83 -24.84 -30.17
N GLN A 400 -48.82 -25.72 -29.17
CA GLN A 400 -49.41 -25.46 -27.85
C GLN A 400 -48.71 -24.30 -27.12
N GLU A 401 -47.38 -24.18 -27.26
CA GLU A 401 -46.60 -23.07 -26.68
C GLU A 401 -46.94 -21.69 -27.29
N LEU A 402 -47.54 -21.64 -28.48
CA LEU A 402 -47.93 -20.43 -29.19
C LEU A 402 -49.43 -20.09 -29.07
N GLN A 403 -50.23 -20.93 -28.39
CA GLN A 403 -51.65 -20.69 -28.09
C GLN A 403 -51.80 -20.02 -26.72
#